data_AF-A0A9D8NLM5-F1
#
_entry.id   AF-A0A9D8NLM5-F1
#
_cell.length_a   1.000
_cell.length_b   1.000
_cell.length_c   1.000
_cell.angle_alpha   90.00
_cell.angle_beta   90.00
_cell.angle_gamma   90.00
#
_symmetry.space_group_name_H-M   'P 1'
#
loop_
_entity.id
_entity.type
_entity.pdbx_description
1 polymer ?
#
loop_
_entity_poly.entity_id
_entity_poly.type
_entity_poly.pdbx_seq_one_letter_code
_entity_poly.pdbx_strand_id
1 'polypeptide(L)'
;QKGWRKIVSTAALRGIPAPAFSTALNFYDQYRSAVLPANLLQAQRDYFGAHTYERVDKPRGQFFHTNWTGRGGTTSSSTYNV
;
A
#
# COMPACT_ATOMS: atom_id res chain seq x y z
N GLN A 1 -17.36 -4.61 17.68
CA GLN A 1 -16.42 -3.58 17.19
C GLN A 1 -16.17 -2.44 18.18
N LYS A 2 -17.20 -1.76 18.75
CA LYS A 2 -17.02 -0.59 19.63
C LYS A 2 -16.07 -0.81 20.83
N GLY A 3 -16.21 -1.91 21.57
CA GLY A 3 -15.35 -2.23 22.71
C GLY A 3 -13.88 -2.43 22.34
N TRP A 4 -13.63 -3.15 21.24
CA TRP A 4 -12.29 -3.41 20.74
C TRP A 4 -11.54 -2.11 20.38
N ARG A 5 -12.20 -1.20 19.65
CA ARG A 5 -11.65 0.13 19.33
C ARG A 5 -11.37 0.95 20.58
N LYS A 6 -12.28 0.93 21.56
CA LYS A 6 -12.10 1.63 22.84
C LYS A 6 -10.89 1.13 23.62
N ILE A 7 -10.68 -0.19 23.68
CA ILE A 7 -9.52 -0.78 24.36
C ILE A 7 -8.22 -0.39 23.64
N VAL A 8 -8.16 -0.52 22.32
CA VAL A 8 -6.98 -0.15 21.53
C VAL A 8 -6.63 1.34 21.68
N SER A 9 -7.62 2.24 21.59
CA SER A 9 -7.40 3.67 21.75
C SER A 9 -6.99 4.05 23.18
N THR A 10 -7.60 3.43 24.19
CA THR A 10 -7.26 3.70 25.59
C THR A 10 -5.85 3.21 25.92
N ALA A 11 -5.47 2.02 25.43
CA ALA A 11 -4.12 1.48 25.61
C ALA A 11 -3.06 2.43 25.00
N ALA A 12 -3.28 2.89 23.77
CA ALA A 12 -2.40 3.85 23.10
C ALA A 12 -2.25 5.17 23.87
N LEU A 13 -3.37 5.77 24.32
CA LEU A 13 -3.36 7.03 25.08
C LEU A 13 -2.70 6.92 26.46
N ARG A 14 -2.65 5.71 27.03
CA ARG A 14 -2.06 5.44 28.35
C ARG A 14 -0.65 4.85 28.27
N GLY A 15 -0.09 4.66 27.08
CA GLY A 15 1.22 4.02 26.91
C GLY A 15 1.25 2.55 27.30
N ILE A 16 0.10 1.86 27.31
CA ILE A 16 0.01 0.44 27.64
C ILE A 16 0.19 -0.38 26.35
N PRO A 17 1.15 -1.31 26.29
CA PRO A 17 1.35 -2.12 25.10
C PRO A 17 0.18 -3.10 24.91
N ALA A 18 -0.49 -3.01 23.77
CA ALA A 18 -1.57 -3.92 23.36
C ALA A 18 -1.34 -4.51 21.95
N PRO A 19 -0.17 -5.10 21.67
CA PRO A 19 0.25 -5.43 20.30
C PRO A 19 -0.72 -6.39 19.59
N ALA A 20 -1.19 -7.44 20.27
CA ALA A 20 -2.13 -8.41 19.71
C ALA A 20 -3.50 -7.78 19.40
N PHE A 21 -4.04 -6.94 20.29
CA PHE A 21 -5.31 -6.25 20.04
C PHE A 21 -5.20 -5.23 18.92
N SER A 22 -4.11 -4.47 18.85
CA SER A 22 -3.88 -3.47 17.82
C SER A 22 -3.67 -4.11 16.45
N THR A 23 -2.84 -5.15 16.35
CA THR A 23 -2.56 -5.82 15.06
C THR A 23 -3.80 -6.51 14.52
N ALA A 24 -4.57 -7.19 15.37
CA ALA A 24 -5.79 -7.86 14.93
C ALA A 24 -6.86 -6.85 14.46
N LEU A 25 -6.96 -5.67 15.09
CA LEU A 25 -7.90 -4.62 14.66
C LEU A 25 -7.46 -4.05 13.31
N ASN A 26 -6.17 -3.77 13.16
CA ASN A 26 -5.60 -3.27 11.92
C ASN A 26 -5.77 -4.28 10.78
N PHE A 27 -5.54 -5.58 11.02
CA PHE A 27 -5.75 -6.62 10.03
C PHE A 27 -7.21 -6.72 9.61
N TYR A 28 -8.14 -6.72 10.57
CA TYR A 28 -9.57 -6.77 10.29
C TYR A 28 -10.02 -5.57 9.44
N ASP A 29 -9.60 -4.37 9.79
CA ASP A 29 -9.93 -3.15 9.04
C ASP A 29 -9.28 -3.14 7.64
N GLN A 30 -8.06 -3.65 7.50
CA GLN A 30 -7.42 -3.82 6.20
C GLN A 30 -8.15 -4.83 5.33
N TYR A 31 -8.48 -6.00 5.89
CA TYR A 31 -9.09 -7.10 5.15
C TYR A 31 -10.45 -6.74 4.55
N ARG A 32 -11.25 -5.95 5.27
CA ARG A 32 -12.57 -5.49 4.78
C ARG A 32 -12.51 -4.25 3.89
N SER A 33 -11.34 -3.67 3.67
CA SER A 33 -11.19 -2.47 2.84
C SER A 33 -11.01 -2.87 1.38
N ALA A 34 -11.98 -2.54 0.53
CA ALA A 34 -11.90 -2.82 -0.91
C ALA A 34 -10.71 -2.10 -1.58
N VAL A 35 -10.29 -0.96 -1.03
CA VAL A 35 -9.13 -0.18 -1.50
C VAL A 35 -8.24 0.13 -0.31
N LEU A 36 -6.96 -0.22 -0.42
CA LEU A 36 -5.90 0.10 0.53
C LEU A 36 -4.95 1.15 -0.07
N PRO A 37 -4.23 1.90 0.76
CA PRO A 37 -3.23 2.88 0.30
C PRO A 37 -1.97 2.23 -0.31
N ALA A 38 -1.97 0.91 -0.56
CA ALA A 38 -0.90 0.20 -1.25
C ALA A 38 -0.64 0.72 -2.69
N ASN A 39 -1.60 1.44 -3.28
CA ASN A 39 -1.42 2.15 -4.54
C ASN A 39 -0.33 3.23 -4.47
N LEU A 40 -0.19 3.95 -3.35
CA LEU A 40 0.87 4.93 -3.14
C LEU A 40 2.24 4.25 -3.08
N LEU A 41 2.32 3.07 -2.47
CA LEU A 41 3.55 2.26 -2.46
C LEU A 41 3.94 1.86 -3.89
N GLN A 42 2.98 1.47 -4.73
CA GLN A 42 3.27 1.16 -6.14
C GLN A 42 3.75 2.40 -6.90
N ALA A 43 3.10 3.55 -6.73
CA ALA A 43 3.54 4.81 -7.33
C ALA A 43 4.95 5.22 -6.89
N GLN A 44 5.25 5.07 -5.60
CA GLN A 44 6.58 5.28 -5.03
C GLN A 44 7.63 4.38 -5.69
N ARG A 45 7.39 3.07 -5.74
CA ARG A 45 8.32 2.10 -6.37
C ARG A 45 8.58 2.44 -7.84
N ASP A 46 7.55 2.88 -8.56
CA ASP A 46 7.67 3.29 -9.94
C ASP A 46 8.42 4.62 -10.09
N TYR A 47 8.17 5.58 -9.20
CA TYR A 47 8.87 6.87 -9.18
C TYR A 47 10.38 6.71 -8.99
N PHE A 48 10.81 5.99 -7.96
CA PHE A 48 12.23 5.93 -7.59
C PHE A 48 13.02 4.87 -8.36
N GLY A 49 12.34 3.89 -8.96
CA GLY A 49 12.98 2.68 -9.48
C GLY A 49 12.41 2.13 -10.77
N ALA A 50 11.45 2.83 -11.41
CA ALA A 50 10.83 2.40 -12.65
C ALA A 50 10.26 0.97 -12.62
N HIS A 51 9.80 0.54 -11.43
CA HIS A 51 9.32 -0.80 -11.14
C HIS A 51 7.95 -1.13 -11.74
N THR A 52 7.31 -0.16 -12.40
CA THR A 52 5.97 -0.26 -12.97
C THR A 52 4.87 -0.53 -11.93
N TYR A 53 3.62 -0.37 -12.36
CA TYR A 53 2.44 -0.72 -11.58
C TYR A 53 1.26 -1.06 -12.50
N GLU A 54 0.23 -1.69 -11.97
CA GLU A 54 -1.00 -1.97 -12.69
C GLU A 54 -2.07 -0.92 -12.41
N ARG A 55 -2.91 -0.63 -13.40
CA ARG A 55 -4.02 0.31 -13.28
C ARG A 55 -5.34 -0.42 -13.06
N VAL A 56 -6.23 0.19 -12.29
CA VAL A 56 -7.57 -0.37 -12.02
C VAL A 56 -8.53 -0.27 -13.20
N ASP A 57 -8.25 0.60 -14.18
CA ASP A 57 -9.04 0.78 -15.40
C ASP A 57 -8.51 -0.03 -16.59
N LYS A 58 -7.58 -0.96 -16.35
CA LYS A 58 -6.94 -1.78 -17.38
C LYS A 58 -7.03 -3.26 -17.02
N PRO A 59 -7.01 -4.16 -18.02
CA PRO A 59 -6.91 -5.59 -17.77
C PRO A 59 -5.73 -5.90 -16.85
N ARG A 60 -5.96 -6.85 -15.92
CA ARG A 60 -4.92 -7.38 -15.03
C ARG A 60 -3.75 -7.95 -15.85
N GLY A 61 -2.53 -7.78 -15.34
CA GLY A 61 -1.29 -8.16 -16.01
C GLY A 61 -0.71 -7.11 -16.94
N GLN A 62 -1.38 -5.96 -17.13
CA GLN A 62 -0.80 -4.82 -17.84
C GLN A 62 -0.07 -3.88 -16.88
N PHE A 63 1.24 -3.73 -17.11
CA PHE A 63 2.12 -2.91 -16.30
C PHE A 63 2.45 -1.58 -17.00
N PHE A 64 2.49 -0.52 -16.23
CA PHE A 64 2.72 0.84 -16.68
C PHE A 64 3.88 1.45 -15.91
N HIS A 65 4.80 2.10 -16.62
CA HIS A 65 5.76 3.03 -16.05
C HIS A 65 5.30 4.47 -16.33
N THR A 66 5.36 5.34 -15.33
CA THR A 66 5.07 6.76 -15.49
C THR A 66 6.35 7.58 -15.36
N ASN A 67 6.59 8.51 -16.28
CA ASN A 67 7.65 9.51 -16.12
C ASN A 67 7.19 10.60 -15.12
N TRP A 68 7.40 10.35 -13.85
CA TRP A 68 6.91 11.22 -12.77
C TRP A 68 7.61 12.57 -12.67
N THR A 69 8.86 12.69 -13.14
CA THR A 69 9.65 13.93 -13.02
C THR A 69 9.55 14.81 -14.27
N GLY A 70 8.99 14.29 -15.37
CA GLY A 70 8.95 14.95 -16.68
C GLY A 70 10.33 15.17 -17.33
N ARG A 71 11.40 14.70 -16.67
CA ARG A 71 12.80 14.85 -17.10
C ARG A 71 13.55 13.52 -17.13
N GLY A 72 12.95 12.45 -16.61
CA GLY A 72 13.46 11.09 -16.76
C GLY A 72 13.26 10.58 -18.19
N GLY A 73 14.16 9.72 -18.65
CA GLY A 73 13.98 9.01 -19.93
C GLY A 73 12.83 8.00 -19.88
N THR A 74 12.54 7.33 -21.00
CA THR A 74 11.51 6.28 -21.10
C THR A 74 11.97 4.93 -20.52
N THR A 75 12.99 4.94 -19.66
CA THR A 75 13.64 3.73 -19.14
C THR A 75 12.78 3.09 -18.07
N SER A 76 12.28 1.89 -18.35
CA SER A 76 11.57 1.04 -17.39
C SER A 76 12.50 -0.08 -16.91
N SER A 77 12.43 -0.48 -15.63
CA SER A 77 13.08 -1.71 -15.15
C SER A 77 12.25 -2.92 -15.58
N SER A 78 12.06 -3.11 -16.90
CA SER A 78 11.33 -4.26 -17.41
C SER A 78 12.07 -5.54 -17.01
N THR A 79 11.31 -6.58 -16.72
CA THR A 79 11.87 -7.92 -16.48
C THR A 79 12.55 -8.40 -17.76
N TYR A 80 13.82 -8.81 -17.69
CA TYR A 80 14.44 -9.56 -18.78
C TYR A 80 13.73 -10.91 -18.87
N ASN A 81 12.80 -11.08 -19.81
CA ASN A 81 12.35 -12.41 -20.19
C ASN A 81 13.43 -13.02 -21.07
N VAL A 82 14.17 -13.98 -20.52
CA VAL A 82 15.06 -14.87 -21.27
C VAL A 82 14.24 -16.01 -21.88
#